data_AF-A0A7W8D723-F1
#
_entry.id   AF-A0A7W8D723-F1
#
_cell.length_a   1.000
_cell.length_b   1.000
_cell.length_c   1.000
_cell.angle_alpha   90.00
_cell.angle_beta   90.00
_cell.angle_gamma   90.00
#
_symmetry.space_group_name_H-M   'P 1'
#
loop_
_entity.id
_entity.type
_entity.pdbx_description
1 polymer ?
#
loop_
_entity_poly.entity_id
_entity_poly.type
_entity_poly.pdbx_seq_one_letter_code
_entity_poly.pdbx_strand_id
1 'polypeptide(L)'
;MTSKNQLTLPKSVTAAVGASEYFDVETRNGQIVLTPVRIQRGDAVRAKLAELDLHEDDIAAAVAWARTDAQGAPAKRRAAK
;
A
#
# COMPACT_ATOMS: atom_id res chain seq x y z
N MET A 1 21.78 -29.29 -3.84
CA MET A 1 22.01 -27.89 -3.39
C MET A 1 20.96 -27.59 -2.33
N THR A 2 21.35 -27.02 -1.19
CA THR A 2 20.48 -26.94 -0.02
C THR A 2 19.39 -25.89 -0.23
N SER A 3 18.14 -26.35 -0.34
CA SER A 3 16.95 -25.56 -0.73
C SER A 3 16.47 -24.55 0.33
N LYS A 4 17.34 -24.11 1.24
CA LYS A 4 16.98 -23.15 2.30
C LYS A 4 18.24 -22.49 2.90
N ASN A 5 18.65 -21.35 2.35
CA ASN A 5 19.69 -20.49 2.93
C ASN A 5 19.01 -19.29 3.60
N GLN A 6 18.70 -19.40 4.89
CA GLN A 6 18.00 -18.37 5.67
C GLN A 6 19.00 -17.55 6.49
N LEU A 7 18.89 -16.22 6.43
CA LEU A 7 19.66 -15.28 7.26
C LEU A 7 18.74 -14.65 8.30
N THR A 8 19.11 -14.71 9.58
CA THR A 8 18.33 -14.10 10.68
C THR A 8 18.91 -12.74 11.03
N LEU A 9 18.07 -11.70 11.07
CA LEU A 9 18.47 -10.33 11.41
C LEU A 9 17.88 -9.88 12.76
N PRO A 10 18.59 -9.06 13.56
CA PRO A 10 18.04 -8.49 14.79
C PRO A 10 16.85 -7.56 14.51
N LYS A 11 15.83 -7.62 15.37
CA LYS A 11 14.62 -6.77 15.27
C LYS A 11 14.91 -5.27 15.33
N SER A 12 15.95 -4.88 16.09
CA SER A 12 16.37 -3.47 16.18
C SER A 12 16.86 -2.93 14.84
N VAL A 13 17.57 -3.76 14.06
CA VAL A 13 18.12 -3.38 12.75
C VAL A 13 17.00 -3.30 11.71
N THR A 14 16.09 -4.29 11.68
CA THR A 14 14.96 -4.29 10.75
C THR A 14 13.95 -3.18 11.05
N ALA A 15 13.78 -2.79 12.32
CA ALA A 15 12.94 -1.65 12.69
C ALA A 15 13.52 -0.31 12.21
N ALA A 16 14.84 -0.14 12.26
CA ALA A 16 15.50 1.11 11.86
C ALA A 16 15.38 1.41 10.35
N VAL A 17 15.36 0.36 9.50
CA VAL A 17 15.20 0.49 8.04
C VAL A 17 13.74 0.57 7.59
N GLY A 18 12.79 0.42 8.52
CA GLY A 18 11.35 0.43 8.26
C GLY A 18 10.78 -0.98 7.99
N ALA A 19 9.53 -1.18 8.38
CA ALA A 19 8.83 -2.44 8.16
C ALA A 19 8.59 -2.65 6.65
N SER A 20 9.35 -3.57 6.04
CA SER A 20 9.15 -4.01 4.66
C SER A 20 9.00 -5.52 4.63
N GLU A 21 8.07 -6.01 3.83
CA GLU A 21 7.88 -7.45 3.58
C GLU A 21 8.97 -8.00 2.64
N TYR A 22 9.56 -7.14 1.81
CA TYR A 22 10.54 -7.52 0.78
C TYR A 22 11.77 -6.62 0.81
N PHE A 23 12.90 -7.22 0.49
CA PHE A 23 14.18 -6.54 0.35
C PHE A 23 14.76 -6.87 -1.01
N ASP A 24 15.30 -5.86 -1.67
CA ASP A 24 16.22 -6.07 -2.78
C ASP A 24 17.59 -6.46 -2.20
N VAL A 25 18.23 -7.43 -2.84
CA VAL A 25 19.45 -8.07 -2.34
C VAL A 25 20.53 -7.93 -3.39
N GLU A 26 21.53 -7.12 -3.10
CA GLU A 26 22.69 -6.93 -3.97
C GLU A 26 23.99 -7.20 -3.22
N THR A 27 25.04 -7.53 -3.97
CA THR A 27 26.39 -7.64 -3.42
C THR A 27 27.20 -6.42 -3.83
N ARG A 28 27.70 -5.67 -2.85
CA ARG A 28 28.55 -4.49 -3.08
C ARG A 28 29.82 -4.60 -2.27
N ASN A 29 30.97 -4.65 -2.94
CA ASN A 29 32.29 -4.73 -2.31
C ASN A 29 32.42 -5.86 -1.27
N GLY A 30 31.86 -7.04 -1.56
CA GLY A 30 31.86 -8.18 -0.65
C GLY A 30 30.85 -8.10 0.51
N GLN A 31 29.99 -7.09 0.53
CA GLN A 31 28.89 -6.95 1.49
C GLN A 31 27.56 -7.26 0.83
N ILE A 32 26.64 -7.89 1.57
CA ILE A 32 25.24 -8.04 1.16
C ILE A 32 24.50 -6.79 1.60
N VAL A 33 23.97 -6.03 0.64
CA VAL A 33 23.13 -4.86 0.90
C VAL A 33 21.67 -5.30 0.79
N LEU A 34 20.89 -4.98 1.82
CA LEU A 34 19.47 -5.27 1.90
C LEU A 34 18.70 -3.95 1.85
N THR A 35 18.09 -3.64 0.72
CA THR A 35 17.31 -2.41 0.54
C THR A 35 15.83 -2.71 0.69
N PRO A 36 15.11 -2.10 1.65
CA PRO A 36 13.67 -2.31 1.80
C PRO A 36 12.91 -1.88 0.52
N VAL A 37 12.16 -2.80 -0.08
CA VAL A 37 11.33 -2.52 -1.25
C VAL A 37 9.90 -2.26 -0.78
N ARG A 38 9.42 -1.03 -0.98
CA ARG A 38 8.00 -0.72 -0.79
C ARG A 38 7.21 -1.30 -1.94
N ILE A 39 6.47 -2.38 -1.70
CA ILE A 39 5.46 -2.83 -2.65
C ILE A 39 4.37 -1.77 -2.69
N GLN A 40 4.35 -0.98 -3.76
CA GLN A 40 3.27 -0.07 -4.05
C GLN A 40 2.05 -0.87 -4.51
N ARG A 41 1.28 -1.42 -3.55
CA ARG A 41 -0.05 -1.99 -3.86
C ARG A 41 -0.94 -0.96 -4.57
N GLY A 42 -0.72 0.34 -4.33
CA GLY A 42 -1.39 1.43 -5.03
C GLY A 42 -1.14 1.45 -6.54
N ASP A 43 0.06 1.10 -7.01
CA ASP A 43 0.34 0.98 -8.45
C ASP A 43 -0.38 -0.22 -9.06
N ALA A 44 -0.41 -1.36 -8.36
CA ALA A 44 -1.17 -2.52 -8.80
C ALA A 44 -2.68 -2.22 -8.87
N VAL A 45 -3.20 -1.44 -7.92
CA VAL A 45 -4.59 -0.96 -7.94
C VAL A 45 -4.83 0.01 -9.10
N ARG A 46 -3.94 0.98 -9.33
CA ARG A 46 -4.02 1.90 -10.48
C ARG A 46 -3.96 1.17 -11.82
N ALA A 47 -3.06 0.19 -11.96
CA ALA A 47 -2.98 -0.66 -13.13
C ALA A 47 -4.27 -1.46 -13.34
N LYS A 48 -4.85 -2.00 -12.25
CA LYS A 48 -6.12 -2.73 -12.33
C LYS A 48 -7.32 -1.83 -12.68
N LEU A 49 -7.33 -0.58 -12.21
CA LEU A 49 -8.34 0.40 -12.59
C LEU A 49 -8.23 0.76 -14.07
N ALA A 50 -7.01 0.97 -14.57
CA ALA A 50 -6.76 1.21 -16.00
C ALA A 50 -7.18 0.01 -16.88
N GLU A 51 -6.95 -1.24 -16.44
CA GLU A 51 -7.46 -2.45 -17.13
C GLU A 51 -8.99 -2.49 -17.22
N LEU A 52 -9.69 -1.84 -16.28
CA LEU A 52 -11.15 -1.75 -16.23
C LEU A 52 -11.67 -0.50 -16.95
N ASP A 53 -10.81 0.22 -17.68
CA ASP A 53 -11.10 1.49 -18.37
C ASP A 53 -11.50 2.64 -17.41
N LEU A 54 -11.21 2.49 -16.12
CA LEU A 54 -11.47 3.50 -15.10
C LEU A 54 -10.26 4.43 -14.97
N HIS A 55 -10.44 5.67 -15.41
CA HIS A 55 -9.40 6.69 -15.45
C HIS A 55 -9.48 7.64 -14.26
N GLU A 56 -8.47 8.51 -14.13
CA GLU A 56 -8.38 9.47 -13.03
C GLU A 56 -9.62 10.38 -12.93
N ASP A 57 -10.22 10.72 -14.07
CA ASP A 57 -11.46 11.51 -14.14
C ASP A 57 -12.66 10.76 -13.55
N ASP A 58 -12.78 9.44 -13.79
CA ASP A 58 -13.84 8.61 -13.22
C ASP A 58 -13.69 8.52 -11.70
N ILE A 59 -12.46 8.42 -11.21
CA ILE A 59 -12.14 8.41 -9.77
C ILE A 59 -12.50 9.76 -9.16
N ALA A 60 -12.15 10.87 -9.82
CA ALA A 60 -12.47 12.22 -9.36
C ALA A 60 -13.98 12.45 -9.30
N ALA A 61 -14.71 12.01 -10.33
CA ALA A 61 -16.17 12.07 -10.39
C ALA A 61 -16.82 11.22 -9.29
N ALA A 62 -16.34 10.00 -9.07
CA ALA A 62 -16.85 9.12 -8.01
C ALA A 62 -16.61 9.71 -6.60
N VAL A 63 -15.44 10.31 -6.35
CA VAL A 63 -15.14 11.00 -5.08
C VAL A 63 -16.02 12.25 -4.90
N ALA A 64 -16.23 13.03 -5.96
CA ALA A 64 -17.12 14.20 -5.92
C ALA A 64 -18.58 13.81 -5.63
N TRP A 65 -19.06 12.74 -6.28
CA TRP A 65 -20.38 12.17 -6.03
C TRP A 65 -20.53 11.67 -4.58
N ALA A 66 -19.61 10.84 -4.10
CA ALA A 66 -19.64 10.30 -2.74
C ALA A 66 -19.61 11.41 -1.66
N ARG A 67 -18.89 12.51 -1.92
CA ARG A 67 -18.87 13.68 -1.02
C ARG A 67 -20.18 14.45 -1.04
N THR A 68 -20.90 14.46 -2.15
CA THR A 68 -22.22 15.09 -2.26
C THR A 68 -23.26 14.30 -1.47
N ASP A 69 -23.22 12.97 -1.51
CA ASP A 69 -24.10 12.11 -0.70
C ASP A 69 -23.82 12.25 0.80
N ALA A 70 -22.55 12.42 1.20
CA ALA A 70 -22.19 12.71 2.59
C ALA A 70 -22.72 14.08 3.07
N GLN A 71 -22.97 15.02 2.16
CA GLN A 71 -23.54 16.34 2.45
C GLN A 71 -25.09 16.34 2.39
N GLY A 72 -25.70 15.25 1.90
CA GLY A 72 -27.15 15.11 1.73
C GLY A 72 -27.87 14.25 2.79
N ALA A 73 -27.16 13.62 3.74
CA ALA A 73 -27.82 12.82 4.78
C ALA A 73 -28.39 13.72 5.90
N PRO A 74 -29.72 13.85 6.06
CA PRO A 74 -30.27 14.54 7.22
C PRO A 74 -29.96 13.70 8.46
N ALA A 75 -29.32 14.33 9.46
CA ALA A 75 -29.18 13.78 10.79
C ALA A 75 -30.57 13.34 11.28
N LYS A 76 -30.81 12.02 11.36
CA LYS A 76 -32.04 11.46 11.94
C LYS A 76 -32.12 11.91 13.39
N ARG A 77 -32.83 13.02 13.64
CA ARG A 77 -33.27 13.44 14.96
C ARG A 77 -34.14 12.32 15.52
N ARG A 78 -33.60 11.54 16.45
CA ARG A 78 -34.41 10.73 17.36
C ARG A 78 -35.22 11.69 18.23
N ALA A 79 -36.48 11.90 17.87
CA ALA A 79 -37.47 12.45 18.78
C ALA A 79 -37.91 11.31 19.71
N ALA A 80 -37.61 11.45 20.99
CA ALA A 80 -38.12 10.61 22.05
C ALA A 80 -39.63 10.84 22.21
N LYS A 81 -40.38 9.76 22.37
CA LYS A 81 -41.58 9.71 23.18
C LYS A 81 -41.77 8.30 23.72
#